data_AF-A0A9D3RV84-F1
#
_entry.id   AF-A0A9D3RV84-F1
#
_cell.length_a   1.000
_cell.length_b   1.000
_cell.length_c   1.000
_cell.angle_alpha   90.00
_cell.angle_beta   90.00
_cell.angle_gamma   90.00
#
_symmetry.space_group_name_H-M   'P 1'
#
loop_
_entity.id
_entity.type
_entity.pdbx_description
1 polymer ?
#
loop_
_entity_poly.entity_id
_entity_poly.type
_entity_poly.pdbx_seq_one_letter_code
_entity_poly.pdbx_strand_id
1 'polypeptide(L)'
;MMDWLRRAEFLSLAILCLCSLSGAQRVDRLLPKTGSLNGATRLTIGGEGFAQENQFTLNAQDKDFGNKVYLVSDTLSIPCDVERDSTHGNQIMCYTRPMPYGTYEVRVSVDGVPIPKSQICGGAESPYWCSYYPRNYRSPTISSITPTTGLPGSLVTVWGRIFTDVYGSNTDKSTNGLNVRVLRTYMGHFISPAQSLQLRCPLRSHVRTRE
;
A
#
# COMPACT_ATOMS: atom_id res chain seq x y z
N MET A 1 33.65 -46.41 -7.01
CA MET A 1 32.26 -46.12 -6.60
C MET A 1 32.25 -45.42 -5.23
N MET A 2 33.02 -44.34 -5.05
CA MET A 2 33.04 -43.56 -3.79
C MET A 2 33.02 -42.03 -4.02
N ASP A 3 33.14 -41.58 -5.27
CA ASP A 3 33.12 -40.14 -5.60
C ASP A 3 31.71 -39.54 -5.75
N TRP A 4 30.67 -40.38 -5.90
CA TRP A 4 29.27 -39.92 -6.02
C TRP A 4 28.62 -39.54 -4.68
N LEU A 5 29.04 -40.18 -3.57
CA LEU A 5 28.48 -39.91 -2.25
C LEU A 5 29.01 -38.59 -1.65
N ARG A 6 30.25 -38.21 -1.94
CA ARG A 6 30.80 -36.92 -1.46
C ARG A 6 30.16 -35.72 -2.17
N ARG A 7 29.82 -35.84 -3.46
CA ARG A 7 29.19 -34.74 -4.22
C ARG A 7 27.76 -34.44 -3.77
N ALA A 8 27.01 -35.45 -3.34
CA ALA A 8 25.65 -35.28 -2.82
C ALA A 8 25.62 -34.57 -1.45
N GLU A 9 26.58 -34.87 -0.57
CA GLU A 9 26.73 -34.20 0.73
C GLU A 9 27.08 -32.71 0.57
N PHE A 10 28.00 -32.35 -0.33
CA PHE A 10 28.36 -30.95 -0.59
C PHE A 10 27.22 -30.15 -1.23
N LEU A 11 26.41 -30.75 -2.09
CA LEU A 11 25.19 -30.12 -2.63
C LEU A 11 24.13 -29.93 -1.54
N SER A 12 23.97 -30.89 -0.63
CA SER A 12 23.00 -30.84 0.47
C SER A 12 23.41 -29.81 1.53
N LEU A 13 24.70 -29.75 1.88
CA LEU A 13 25.27 -28.73 2.76
C LEU A 13 25.26 -27.33 2.12
N ALA A 14 25.48 -27.21 0.81
CA ALA A 14 25.35 -25.92 0.12
C ALA A 14 23.89 -25.43 0.09
N ILE A 15 22.91 -26.33 -0.11
CA ILE A 15 21.48 -25.99 -0.07
C ILE A 15 21.01 -25.62 1.35
N LEU A 16 21.51 -26.32 2.38
CA LEU A 16 21.26 -25.97 3.79
C LEU A 16 21.97 -24.67 4.22
N CYS A 17 23.16 -24.38 3.68
CA CYS A 17 23.92 -23.16 3.94
C CYS A 17 23.33 -21.95 3.21
N LEU A 18 22.74 -22.14 2.03
CA LEU A 18 22.01 -21.08 1.30
C LEU A 18 20.69 -20.69 1.98
N CYS A 19 20.02 -21.61 2.70
CA CYS A 19 18.80 -21.28 3.46
C CYS A 19 19.08 -20.52 4.77
N SER A 20 20.28 -20.67 5.35
CA SER A 20 20.65 -20.07 6.64
C SER A 20 21.27 -18.68 6.54
N LEU A 21 21.54 -18.19 5.31
CA LEU A 21 21.98 -16.81 5.06
C LEU A 21 20.83 -15.81 4.80
N SER A 22 19.57 -16.25 4.82
CA SER A 22 18.46 -15.30 4.91
C SER A 22 18.40 -14.77 6.34
N GLY A 23 18.89 -13.55 6.56
CA GLY A 23 18.69 -12.85 7.83
C GLY A 23 17.21 -12.97 8.21
N ALA A 24 16.93 -13.47 9.41
CA ALA A 24 15.60 -13.92 9.81
C ALA A 24 14.52 -12.88 9.42
N GLN A 25 13.72 -13.21 8.41
CA GLN A 25 12.65 -12.36 7.92
C GLN A 25 11.70 -12.05 9.06
N ARG A 26 11.48 -10.78 9.35
CA ARG A 26 10.58 -10.40 10.44
C ARG A 26 9.90 -9.07 10.17
N VAL A 27 8.75 -8.91 10.79
CA VAL A 27 8.01 -7.65 10.82
C VAL A 27 8.01 -7.15 12.25
N ASP A 28 8.44 -5.91 12.46
CA ASP A 28 8.55 -5.33 13.81
C ASP A 28 7.40 -4.35 14.09
N ARG A 29 6.97 -3.58 13.07
CA ARG A 29 5.99 -2.50 13.25
C ARG A 29 5.22 -2.17 11.98
N LEU A 30 4.03 -1.58 12.17
CA LEU A 30 3.17 -1.06 11.09
C LEU A 30 2.76 0.39 11.38
N LEU A 31 2.91 1.26 10.38
CA LEU A 31 2.56 2.69 10.45
C LEU A 31 1.89 3.15 9.14
N PRO A 32 0.90 4.06 9.16
CA PRO A 32 0.13 4.46 10.33
C PRO A 32 -0.77 3.32 10.81
N LYS A 33 -1.16 3.38 12.08
CA LYS A 33 -2.06 2.37 12.70
C LYS A 33 -3.51 2.57 12.30
N THR A 34 -3.88 3.75 11.80
CA THR A 34 -5.25 4.11 11.48
C THR A 34 -5.29 4.77 10.11
N GLY A 35 -6.27 4.42 9.30
CA GLY A 35 -6.45 5.01 7.97
C GLY A 35 -7.88 4.87 7.45
N SER A 36 -8.07 5.14 6.16
CA SER A 36 -9.40 5.26 5.57
C SER A 36 -10.10 3.91 5.38
N LEU A 37 -11.43 3.91 5.49
CA LEU A 37 -12.30 2.80 5.08
C LEU A 37 -12.31 2.58 3.56
N ASN A 38 -12.04 3.63 2.78
CA ASN A 38 -12.01 3.59 1.32
C ASN A 38 -10.64 3.17 0.75
N GLY A 39 -9.69 2.80 1.62
CA GLY A 39 -8.33 2.42 1.24
C GLY A 39 -7.46 3.63 0.87
N ALA A 40 -6.49 3.38 0.00
CA ALA A 40 -5.45 4.32 -0.44
C ALA A 40 -4.58 4.92 0.68
N THR A 41 -4.63 4.35 1.87
CA THR A 41 -3.72 4.70 2.97
C THR A 41 -2.37 4.06 2.69
N ARG A 42 -1.29 4.85 2.72
CA ARG A 42 0.06 4.37 2.53
C ARG A 42 0.56 3.76 3.85
N LEU A 43 0.75 2.46 3.84
CA LEU A 43 1.34 1.73 4.96
C LEU A 43 2.85 1.60 4.78
N THR A 44 3.52 1.68 5.91
CA THR A 44 4.93 1.44 6.13
C THR A 44 5.05 0.28 7.10
N ILE A 45 5.54 -0.84 6.61
CA ILE A 45 5.83 -2.04 7.40
C ILE A 45 7.33 -2.06 7.62
N GLY A 46 7.75 -1.90 8.86
CA GLY A 46 9.16 -1.96 9.25
C GLY A 46 9.54 -3.34 9.72
N GLY A 47 10.72 -3.80 9.36
CA GLY A 47 11.22 -5.13 9.72
C GLY A 47 12.62 -5.37 9.15
N GLU A 48 12.96 -6.64 8.96
CA GLU A 48 14.22 -7.07 8.36
C GLU A 48 14.01 -8.27 7.44
N GLY A 49 14.91 -8.44 6.47
CA GLY A 49 14.92 -9.59 5.57
C GLY A 49 13.91 -9.52 4.44
N PHE A 50 13.35 -8.35 4.12
CA PHE A 50 12.44 -8.20 2.98
C PHE A 50 13.18 -8.30 1.64
N ALA A 51 12.46 -8.63 0.57
CA ALA A 51 13.05 -8.75 -0.77
C ALA A 51 13.77 -7.44 -1.16
N GLN A 52 15.08 -7.54 -1.43
CA GLN A 52 15.96 -6.42 -1.77
C GLN A 52 15.79 -5.97 -3.24
N GLU A 53 16.57 -4.96 -3.64
CA GLU A 53 16.55 -4.16 -4.90
C GLU A 53 16.41 -4.93 -6.24
N ASN A 54 16.46 -6.26 -6.26
CA ASN A 54 16.17 -7.05 -7.47
C ASN A 54 14.67 -7.20 -7.79
N GLN A 55 13.76 -6.50 -7.11
CA GLN A 55 12.32 -6.48 -7.46
C GLN A 55 12.00 -5.89 -8.86
N PHE A 56 13.00 -5.34 -9.55
CA PHE A 56 12.88 -4.71 -10.86
C PHE A 56 13.13 -5.66 -12.04
N THR A 57 13.37 -6.96 -11.83
CA THR A 57 13.35 -7.92 -12.95
C THR A 57 11.94 -7.97 -13.54
N LEU A 58 11.79 -7.41 -14.74
CA LEU A 58 10.59 -7.42 -15.61
C LEU A 58 10.18 -8.82 -16.09
N ASN A 59 10.53 -9.87 -15.35
CA ASN A 59 10.04 -11.22 -15.62
C ASN A 59 8.65 -11.32 -14.99
N ALA A 60 7.63 -10.87 -15.72
CA ALA A 60 6.21 -10.92 -15.36
C ALA A 60 5.63 -12.34 -15.19
N GLN A 61 6.49 -13.37 -15.11
CA GLN A 61 6.10 -14.77 -15.06
C GLN A 61 5.92 -15.28 -13.63
N ASP A 62 6.71 -14.78 -12.67
CA ASP A 62 6.58 -15.21 -11.28
C ASP A 62 5.69 -14.27 -10.48
N LYS A 63 4.42 -14.69 -10.33
CA LYS A 63 3.43 -14.00 -9.50
C LYS A 63 3.85 -13.92 -8.04
N ASP A 64 4.77 -14.76 -7.60
CA ASP A 64 5.24 -14.86 -6.21
C ASP A 64 6.51 -14.07 -5.92
N PHE A 65 7.12 -13.46 -6.94
CA PHE A 65 8.33 -12.67 -6.80
C PHE A 65 8.08 -11.33 -6.08
N GLY A 66 8.96 -11.03 -5.14
CA GLY A 66 8.94 -9.82 -4.31
C GLY A 66 8.10 -9.94 -3.04
N ASN A 67 7.87 -8.79 -2.41
CA ASN A 67 7.08 -8.71 -1.18
C ASN A 67 5.59 -8.70 -1.52
N LYS A 68 4.81 -9.59 -0.88
CA LYS A 68 3.35 -9.53 -0.87
C LYS A 68 2.87 -9.28 0.54
N VAL A 69 1.82 -8.47 0.64
CA VAL A 69 1.27 -8.04 1.91
C VAL A 69 -0.24 -8.24 1.89
N TYR A 70 -0.77 -8.85 2.94
CA TYR A 70 -2.20 -8.98 3.20
C TYR A 70 -2.53 -8.41 4.58
N LEU A 71 -3.67 -7.75 4.66
CA LEU A 71 -4.30 -7.31 5.89
C LEU A 71 -5.41 -8.28 6.22
N VAL A 72 -5.24 -9.01 7.32
CA VAL A 72 -6.08 -10.15 7.68
C VAL A 72 -6.81 -9.85 8.97
N SER A 73 -8.13 -10.04 8.95
CA SER A 73 -8.99 -10.13 10.12
C SER A 73 -9.53 -11.56 10.26
N ASP A 74 -10.41 -11.80 11.21
CA ASP A 74 -11.01 -13.12 11.44
C ASP A 74 -11.74 -13.67 10.20
N THR A 75 -12.29 -12.79 9.36
CA THR A 75 -13.16 -13.17 8.23
C THR A 75 -12.67 -12.68 6.87
N LEU A 76 -11.72 -11.74 6.83
CA LEU A 76 -11.28 -11.10 5.60
C LEU A 76 -9.77 -11.18 5.46
N SER A 77 -9.32 -11.40 4.23
CA SER A 77 -7.93 -11.23 3.82
C SER A 77 -7.91 -10.29 2.64
N ILE A 78 -7.39 -9.08 2.86
CA ILE A 78 -7.41 -7.99 1.89
C ILE A 78 -5.98 -7.69 1.48
N PRO A 79 -5.62 -7.81 0.18
CA PRO A 79 -4.27 -7.50 -0.26
C PRO A 79 -3.96 -6.01 -0.12
N CYS A 80 -2.70 -5.70 0.22
CA CYS A 80 -2.14 -4.36 0.19
C CYS A 80 -1.26 -4.22 -1.06
N ASP A 81 -1.49 -3.18 -1.87
CA ASP A 81 -0.80 -3.00 -3.15
C ASP A 81 0.61 -2.44 -2.90
N VAL A 82 1.64 -3.30 -2.98
CA VAL A 82 3.04 -2.95 -2.67
C VAL A 82 3.63 -1.98 -3.71
N GLU A 83 4.23 -0.90 -3.23
CA GLU A 83 4.99 0.08 -4.02
C GLU A 83 6.46 -0.37 -4.04
N ARG A 84 6.85 -1.03 -5.15
CA ARG A 84 8.19 -1.62 -5.33
C ARG A 84 9.30 -0.57 -5.23
N ASP A 85 9.07 0.62 -5.79
CA ASP A 85 10.03 1.72 -5.85
C ASP A 85 10.42 2.30 -4.48
N SER A 86 9.59 2.09 -3.45
CA SER A 86 9.85 2.60 -2.10
C SER A 86 10.12 1.48 -1.09
N THR A 87 10.15 0.22 -1.54
CA THR A 87 10.33 -0.95 -0.70
C THR A 87 11.80 -1.36 -0.68
N HIS A 88 12.36 -1.53 0.53
CA HIS A 88 13.76 -1.85 0.77
C HIS A 88 13.85 -3.02 1.77
N GLY A 89 15.06 -3.55 2.00
CA GLY A 89 15.26 -4.74 2.85
C GLY A 89 14.76 -4.63 4.29
N ASN A 90 14.52 -3.40 4.79
CA ASN A 90 14.03 -3.11 6.14
C ASN A 90 12.64 -2.43 6.17
N GLN A 91 12.05 -2.14 5.01
CA GLN A 91 10.79 -1.42 4.92
C GLN A 91 9.98 -1.85 3.70
N ILE A 92 8.73 -2.26 3.89
CA ILE A 92 7.77 -2.46 2.80
C ILE A 92 6.79 -1.29 2.80
N MET A 93 6.53 -0.75 1.61
CA MET A 93 5.55 0.30 1.41
C MET A 93 4.39 -0.24 0.58
N CYS A 94 3.16 -0.07 1.04
CA CYS A 94 2.00 -0.58 0.32
C CYS A 94 0.77 0.30 0.50
N TYR A 95 -0.20 0.23 -0.41
CA TYR A 95 -1.46 0.95 -0.33
C TYR A 95 -2.61 0.02 0.03
N THR A 96 -3.41 0.44 1.00
CA THR A 96 -4.58 -0.32 1.41
C THR A 96 -5.68 -0.28 0.35
N ARG A 97 -6.46 -1.36 0.24
CA ARG A 97 -7.72 -1.38 -0.51
C ARG A 97 -8.90 -0.98 0.39
N PRO A 98 -10.08 -0.67 -0.16
CA PRO A 98 -11.28 -0.45 0.64
C PRO A 98 -11.54 -1.63 1.57
N MET A 99 -11.81 -1.35 2.84
CA MET A 99 -12.02 -2.36 3.87
C MET A 99 -12.96 -1.87 4.98
N PRO A 100 -13.77 -2.77 5.57
CA PRO A 100 -14.70 -2.40 6.62
C PRO A 100 -13.99 -2.08 7.93
N TYR A 101 -14.74 -1.48 8.85
CA TYR A 101 -14.29 -1.19 10.20
C TYR A 101 -13.84 -2.47 10.91
N GLY A 102 -12.68 -2.44 11.56
CA GLY A 102 -12.15 -3.59 12.27
C GLY A 102 -10.71 -3.41 12.74
N THR A 103 -10.10 -4.55 13.05
CA THR A 103 -8.68 -4.72 13.37
C THR A 103 -8.10 -5.69 12.37
N TYR A 104 -7.00 -5.31 11.72
CA TYR A 104 -6.33 -6.14 10.72
C TYR A 104 -4.88 -6.34 11.13
N GLU A 105 -4.44 -7.59 11.11
CA GLU A 105 -3.06 -8.00 11.26
C GLU A 105 -2.38 -8.04 9.89
N VAL A 106 -1.08 -7.76 9.88
CA VAL A 106 -0.28 -7.86 8.66
C VAL A 106 0.20 -9.29 8.44
N ARG A 107 0.11 -9.76 7.21
CA ARG A 107 0.71 -11.00 6.72
C ARG A 107 1.63 -10.65 5.56
N VAL A 108 2.87 -11.09 5.64
CA VAL A 108 3.88 -10.81 4.62
C VAL A 108 4.42 -12.13 4.09
N SER A 109 4.57 -12.22 2.77
CA SER A 109 5.37 -13.26 2.14
C SER A 109 6.42 -12.62 1.25
N VAL A 110 7.62 -13.18 1.28
CA VAL A 110 8.79 -12.70 0.52
C VAL A 110 9.14 -13.80 -0.47
N ASP A 111 9.09 -13.49 -1.77
CA ASP A 111 9.42 -14.44 -2.85
C ASP A 111 8.66 -15.79 -2.73
N GLY A 112 7.38 -15.71 -2.38
CA GLY A 112 6.50 -16.88 -2.16
C GLY A 112 6.63 -17.56 -0.80
N VAL A 113 7.62 -17.20 0.02
CA VAL A 113 7.82 -17.76 1.36
C VAL A 113 7.09 -16.89 2.40
N PRO A 114 6.05 -17.40 3.09
CA PRO A 114 5.35 -16.64 4.12
C PRO A 114 6.22 -16.49 5.38
N ILE A 115 6.26 -15.28 5.94
CA ILE A 115 6.90 -15.05 7.25
C ILE A 115 6.03 -15.73 8.33
N PRO A 116 6.60 -16.58 9.19
CA PRO A 116 5.84 -17.26 10.24
C PRO A 116 5.27 -16.25 11.26
N LYS A 117 4.12 -16.60 11.86
CA LYS A 117 3.45 -15.76 12.87
C LYS A 117 4.39 -15.29 13.99
N SER A 118 5.28 -16.16 14.44
CA SER A 118 6.25 -15.87 15.52
C SER A 118 7.23 -14.75 15.16
N GLN A 119 7.49 -14.52 13.87
CA GLN A 119 8.37 -13.46 13.38
C GLN A 119 7.59 -12.22 12.93
N ILE A 120 6.26 -12.25 13.00
CA ILE A 120 5.41 -11.10 12.76
C ILE A 120 5.08 -10.47 14.11
N CYS A 121 5.57 -9.25 14.32
CA CYS A 121 5.29 -8.42 15.48
C CYS A 121 5.68 -9.10 16.81
N GLY A 122 6.75 -9.90 16.79
CA GLY A 122 7.22 -10.69 17.94
C GLY A 122 6.30 -11.85 18.32
N GLY A 123 5.41 -12.29 17.43
CA GLY A 123 4.45 -13.36 17.69
C GLY A 123 3.24 -12.95 18.53
N ALA A 124 3.10 -11.67 18.86
CA ALA A 124 1.94 -11.17 19.58
C ALA A 124 0.70 -11.14 18.67
N GLU A 125 -0.44 -11.56 19.20
CA GLU A 125 -1.73 -11.47 18.50
C GLU A 125 -2.26 -10.03 18.58
N SER A 126 -2.53 -9.44 17.41
CA SER A 126 -3.10 -8.11 17.23
C SER A 126 -2.53 -6.99 18.13
N PRO A 127 -1.20 -6.81 18.23
CA PRO A 127 -0.62 -5.79 19.08
C PRO A 127 -0.81 -4.39 18.50
N TYR A 128 -1.00 -3.38 19.35
CA TYR A 128 -1.27 -2.01 18.92
C TYR A 128 -0.17 -1.38 18.03
N TRP A 129 1.07 -1.89 18.05
CA TRP A 129 2.17 -1.42 17.19
C TRP A 129 2.22 -2.06 15.81
N CYS A 130 1.38 -3.06 15.57
CA CYS A 130 1.43 -3.90 14.37
C CYS A 130 0.05 -4.30 13.84
N SER A 131 -0.98 -3.56 14.27
CA SER A 131 -2.35 -3.70 13.79
C SER A 131 -2.79 -2.44 13.07
N TYR A 132 -3.60 -2.63 12.04
CA TYR A 132 -4.20 -1.57 11.25
C TYR A 132 -5.70 -1.46 11.54
N TYR A 133 -6.16 -0.22 11.67
CA TYR A 133 -7.49 0.14 12.13
C TYR A 133 -8.16 1.10 11.13
N PRO A 134 -8.97 0.60 10.19
CA PRO A 134 -9.75 1.43 9.28
C PRO A 134 -10.81 2.22 10.05
N ARG A 135 -10.88 3.54 9.85
CA ARG A 135 -11.80 4.43 10.57
C ARG A 135 -12.43 5.45 9.63
N ASN A 136 -13.70 5.78 9.90
CA ASN A 136 -14.42 6.81 9.17
C ASN A 136 -13.78 8.21 9.34
N TYR A 137 -13.24 8.51 10.53
CA TYR A 137 -12.58 9.78 10.81
C TYR A 137 -11.20 9.92 10.14
N ARG A 138 -10.70 8.87 9.50
CA ARG A 138 -9.53 8.96 8.61
C ARG A 138 -9.92 8.87 7.13
N SER A 139 -11.22 8.87 6.83
CA SER A 139 -11.72 8.82 5.46
C SER A 139 -12.04 10.23 4.98
N PRO A 140 -11.36 10.73 3.92
CA PRO A 140 -11.66 12.04 3.37
C PRO A 140 -13.04 12.04 2.74
N THR A 141 -13.77 13.15 2.86
CA THR A 141 -15.11 13.32 2.29
C THR A 141 -15.21 14.68 1.64
N ILE A 142 -15.96 14.77 0.55
CA ILE A 142 -16.30 16.03 -0.11
C ILE A 142 -17.74 16.36 0.28
N SER A 143 -17.93 17.54 0.87
CA SER A 143 -19.23 18.06 1.29
C SER A 143 -19.86 18.94 0.23
N SER A 144 -19.07 19.79 -0.43
CA SER A 144 -19.56 20.63 -1.53
C SER A 144 -18.44 21.07 -2.46
N ILE A 145 -18.83 21.48 -3.66
CA ILE A 145 -17.95 21.98 -4.71
C ILE A 145 -18.60 23.25 -5.27
N THR A 146 -17.87 24.37 -5.27
CA THR A 146 -18.39 25.67 -5.71
C THR A 146 -17.34 26.42 -6.55
N PRO A 147 -17.67 26.89 -7.77
CA PRO A 147 -18.92 26.64 -8.48
C PRO A 147 -19.00 25.19 -8.98
N THR A 148 -20.21 24.66 -9.14
CA THR A 148 -20.44 23.29 -9.66
C THR A 148 -20.20 23.17 -11.17
N THR A 149 -20.14 24.31 -11.86
CA THR A 149 -19.86 24.43 -13.29
C THR A 149 -18.93 25.61 -13.51
N GLY A 150 -18.11 25.53 -14.56
CA GLY A 150 -17.18 26.60 -14.91
C GLY A 150 -16.58 26.36 -16.29
N LEU A 151 -16.09 27.43 -16.91
CA LEU A 151 -15.28 27.34 -18.12
C LEU A 151 -13.91 26.71 -17.78
N PRO A 152 -13.21 26.10 -18.76
CA PRO A 152 -11.83 25.64 -18.55
C PRO A 152 -10.96 26.75 -17.96
N GLY A 153 -10.19 26.43 -16.91
CA GLY A 153 -9.40 27.41 -16.16
C GLY A 153 -10.13 28.12 -15.01
N SER A 154 -11.42 27.85 -14.79
CA SER A 154 -12.17 28.39 -13.65
C SER A 154 -11.66 27.77 -12.34
N LEU A 155 -11.48 28.61 -11.32
CA LEU A 155 -11.14 28.15 -9.97
C LEU A 155 -12.36 27.53 -9.30
N VAL A 156 -12.16 26.35 -8.72
CA VAL A 156 -13.20 25.63 -7.98
C VAL A 156 -12.75 25.43 -6.54
N THR A 157 -13.66 25.73 -5.61
CA THR A 157 -13.48 25.51 -4.18
C THR A 157 -14.14 24.20 -3.80
N VAL A 158 -13.37 23.29 -3.20
CA VAL A 158 -13.86 22.01 -2.69
C VAL A 158 -13.89 22.08 -1.17
N TRP A 159 -15.06 21.87 -0.59
CA TRP A 159 -15.25 21.81 0.86
C TRP A 159 -15.47 20.38 1.31
N GLY A 160 -14.95 20.04 2.49
CA GLY A 160 -15.18 18.76 3.12
C GLY A 160 -14.08 18.40 4.10
N ARG A 161 -13.99 17.12 4.43
CA ARG A 161 -12.90 16.59 5.24
C ARG A 161 -11.73 16.24 4.33
N ILE A 162 -10.81 17.18 4.19
CA ILE A 162 -9.60 17.03 3.38
C ILE A 162 -8.40 17.25 4.30
N PHE A 163 -7.45 16.31 4.32
CA PHE A 163 -6.30 16.34 5.23
C PHE A 163 -5.05 16.96 4.59
N THR A 164 -5.15 17.45 3.37
CA THR A 164 -4.05 18.03 2.61
C THR A 164 -4.52 19.20 1.77
N ASP A 165 -3.70 20.24 1.70
CA ASP A 165 -3.78 21.34 0.75
C ASP A 165 -2.71 21.24 -0.35
N VAL A 166 -1.87 20.19 -0.31
CA VAL A 166 -0.79 19.96 -1.28
C VAL A 166 -1.34 19.27 -2.51
N TYR A 167 -1.19 19.94 -3.64
CA TYR A 167 -1.43 19.40 -4.97
C TYR A 167 -0.11 19.31 -5.75
N GLY A 168 0.20 18.12 -6.28
CA GLY A 168 1.44 17.86 -7.02
C GLY A 168 2.66 17.59 -6.15
N SER A 169 3.85 17.81 -6.72
CA SER A 169 5.14 17.42 -6.13
C SER A 169 5.95 18.58 -5.56
N ASN A 170 5.39 19.80 -5.53
CA ASN A 170 6.16 21.02 -5.25
C ASN A 170 6.30 21.34 -3.75
N THR A 171 5.55 20.66 -2.88
CA THR A 171 5.59 20.89 -1.42
C THR A 171 5.51 19.56 -0.70
N ASP A 172 6.45 19.28 0.21
CA ASP A 172 6.52 17.98 0.88
C ASP A 172 5.50 17.80 2.01
N LYS A 173 5.00 18.89 2.60
CA LYS A 173 4.08 18.84 3.74
C LYS A 173 2.91 19.79 3.52
N SER A 174 1.74 19.34 3.93
CA SER A 174 0.52 20.14 4.03
C SER A 174 0.61 21.16 5.17
N THR A 175 -0.17 22.24 5.12
CA THR A 175 -0.20 23.29 6.16
C THR A 175 -0.47 22.75 7.56
N ASN A 176 -1.09 21.58 7.68
CA ASN A 176 -1.28 20.86 8.95
C ASN A 176 -0.08 20.00 9.40
N GLY A 177 1.06 20.10 8.71
CA GLY A 177 2.31 19.39 9.04
C GLY A 177 2.34 17.92 8.59
N LEU A 178 1.28 17.40 7.99
CA LEU A 178 1.19 16.03 7.50
C LEU A 178 1.82 15.90 6.11
N ASN A 179 2.58 14.82 5.85
CA ASN A 179 3.10 14.49 4.51
C ASN A 179 2.04 13.74 3.70
N VAL A 180 0.91 14.40 3.47
CA VAL A 180 -0.23 13.84 2.73
C VAL A 180 -0.52 14.77 1.55
N ARG A 181 -0.88 14.22 0.38
CA ARG A 181 -1.03 14.97 -0.88
C ARG A 181 -2.18 14.46 -1.73
N VAL A 182 -2.78 15.33 -2.55
CA VAL A 182 -3.79 14.92 -3.54
C VAL A 182 -3.08 14.23 -4.71
N LEU A 183 -3.45 12.97 -5.01
CA LEU A 183 -2.83 12.20 -6.11
C LEU A 183 -3.43 12.53 -7.46
N ARG A 184 -4.74 12.73 -7.47
CA ARG A 184 -5.51 12.83 -8.69
C ARG A 184 -6.77 13.60 -8.42
N THR A 185 -6.98 14.62 -9.24
CA THR A 185 -8.24 15.34 -9.32
C THR A 185 -8.71 15.20 -10.75
N TYR A 186 -9.90 14.63 -10.93
CA TYR A 186 -10.56 14.58 -12.22
C TYR A 186 -11.71 15.57 -12.20
N MET A 187 -11.65 16.58 -13.07
CA MET A 187 -12.73 17.55 -13.27
C MET A 187 -13.08 17.61 -14.76
N GLY A 188 -13.91 16.67 -15.20
CA GLY A 188 -14.47 16.61 -16.55
C GLY A 188 -13.49 16.21 -17.67
N HIS A 189 -13.96 15.38 -18.59
CA HIS A 189 -13.43 15.27 -19.95
C HIS A 189 -14.41 16.00 -20.87
N PHE A 190 -14.01 17.08 -21.55
CA PHE A 190 -14.74 17.62 -22.68
C PHE A 190 -13.91 17.36 -23.95
N ILE A 191 -14.27 16.31 -24.68
CA ILE A 191 -13.99 16.20 -26.11
C ILE A 191 -15.21 16.81 -26.78
N SER A 192 -15.04 17.94 -27.48
CA SER A 192 -16.03 18.47 -28.42
C SER A 192 -16.14 17.52 -29.62
N PRO A 193 -17.34 17.19 -30.11
CA PRO A 193 -17.94 18.03 -31.15
C PRO A 193 -19.43 18.32 -30.90
N ALA A 194 -19.91 19.35 -31.59
CA ALA A 194 -21.29 19.82 -31.64
C ALA A 194 -22.37 18.73 -31.50
N GLN A 195 -23.29 18.90 -30.54
CA GLN A 195 -24.74 18.97 -30.77
C GLN A 195 -25.46 19.09 -29.42
N SER A 196 -26.47 19.95 -29.42
CA SER A 196 -27.50 20.08 -28.39
C SER A 196 -28.05 18.73 -27.95
N LEU A 197 -28.07 18.45 -26.66
CA LEU A 197 -29.27 18.24 -25.83
C LEU A 197 -28.85 17.59 -24.51
N GLN A 198 -29.28 18.22 -23.41
CA GLN A 198 -29.34 17.69 -22.03
C GLN A 198 -28.45 16.48 -21.69
N LEU A 199 -27.28 16.72 -21.11
CA LEU A 199 -26.47 15.66 -20.52
C LEU A 199 -26.40 15.82 -19.00
N ARG A 200 -27.24 15.03 -18.34
CA ARG A 200 -27.22 14.70 -16.93
C ARG A 200 -25.82 14.14 -16.62
N CYS A 201 -24.98 14.90 -15.95
CA CYS A 201 -23.62 14.48 -15.59
C CYS A 201 -23.69 13.50 -14.41
N PRO A 202 -23.28 12.23 -14.53
CA PRO A 202 -23.11 11.38 -13.36
C PRO A 202 -21.77 11.76 -12.70
N LEU A 203 -21.83 12.65 -11.72
CA LEU A 203 -20.70 13.04 -10.89
C LEU A 203 -20.31 11.89 -9.97
N ARG A 204 -19.32 11.09 -10.37
CA ARG A 204 -18.54 10.25 -9.44
C ARG A 204 -17.12 10.80 -9.37
N SER A 205 -16.92 11.87 -8.61
CA SER A 205 -15.58 12.35 -8.28
C SER A 205 -14.97 11.45 -7.20
N HIS A 206 -13.96 10.67 -7.58
CA HIS A 206 -13.09 9.96 -6.64
C HIS A 206 -11.89 10.85 -6.34
N VAL A 207 -11.85 11.45 -5.15
CA VAL A 207 -10.64 12.11 -4.66
C VAL A 207 -9.84 11.07 -3.88
N ARG A 208 -8.67 10.72 -4.41
CA ARG A 208 -7.71 9.83 -3.76
C ARG A 208 -6.61 10.69 -3.15
N THR A 209 -6.54 10.76 -1.83
CA THR A 209 -5.42 11.37 -1.12
C THR A 209 -4.36 10.30 -0.84
N ARG A 210 -3.08 10.61 -1.10
CA ARG A 210 -1.91 9.83 -0.64
C ARG A 210 -1.58 10.33 0.74
N GLU A 211 -1.51 9.43 1.71
CA GLU A 211 -0.85 9.72 2.99
C GLU A 211 0.62 9.27 2.98
#